data_AF-A0A6B9F7I8-F1
#
_entry.id   AF-A0A6B9F7I8-F1
#
_cell.length_a   1.000
_cell.length_b   1.000
_cell.length_c   1.000
_cell.angle_alpha   90.00
_cell.angle_beta   90.00
_cell.angle_gamma   90.00
#
_symmetry.space_group_name_H-M   'P 1'
#
loop_
_entity.id
_entity.type
_entity.pdbx_description
1 polymer ?
#
loop_
_entity_poly.entity_id
_entity_poly.type
_entity_poly.pdbx_seq_one_letter_code
_entity_poly.pdbx_strand_id
1 'polypeptide(L)'
;MIDEQPLDDDAVLLVGHGSRREKSNEQVRTLAADLEAELDLPVDAAYLELADPPIGEAIETLAPACRTLTVVPLSLFGASHVKNDVPLAVQTARARHDDLTIHYGSHLGVHPSLVDLLDDRVRAVEADLGVDRTEDDVAVVVCARGSSDPDSNADVHKLARLLYEGREFDRVEASFIGVTSPLLDETLHTVTKSRPDAVVVVPYMLGDGTLTGRIVDTAESFDDEYPYVAAGAGAPLGVDDRVVDVLVDRWRAARSDSVEMSCDTCKYKVELSGYEEDQGGARAMLRSLVHQAEHADREDVGDDPHVHDAPEKHVAVCTNQTCAESGSAAVIEGLRQGVRDAEDCDARITRTSCLGQCGDGPMVAVYPDGVWYGGVTADDTDRIVSSHLDRDRIVSELVHQTL
;
A
#
# COMPACT_ATOMS: atom_id res chain seq x y z
N MET A 1 -7.68 -53.42 2.98
CA MET A 1 -8.68 -52.64 2.21
C MET A 1 -8.93 -51.42 3.05
N ILE A 2 -8.14 -50.39 2.81
CA ILE A 2 -8.30 -49.10 3.49
C ILE A 2 -9.27 -48.33 2.60
N ASP A 3 -10.31 -47.83 3.26
CA ASP A 3 -11.42 -47.09 2.71
C ASP A 3 -10.89 -45.80 2.06
N GLU A 4 -10.80 -45.75 0.72
CA GLU A 4 -10.59 -44.51 -0.02
C GLU A 4 -11.91 -43.75 0.00
N GLN A 5 -12.14 -42.98 1.07
CA GLN A 5 -13.17 -41.96 1.04
C GLN A 5 -12.81 -40.93 -0.05
N PRO A 6 -13.76 -40.51 -0.90
CA PRO A 6 -13.50 -39.48 -1.88
C PRO A 6 -13.26 -38.16 -1.11
N LEU A 7 -12.03 -37.64 -1.17
CA LEU A 7 -11.71 -36.29 -0.71
C LEU A 7 -12.57 -35.31 -1.51
N ASP A 8 -13.20 -34.35 -0.83
CA ASP A 8 -13.94 -33.27 -1.45
C ASP A 8 -13.08 -32.60 -2.54
N ASP A 9 -13.66 -32.38 -3.72
CA ASP A 9 -12.93 -31.90 -4.90
C ASP A 9 -12.39 -30.47 -4.74
N ASP A 10 -12.71 -29.76 -3.65
CA ASP A 10 -12.54 -28.30 -3.50
C ASP A 10 -11.79 -27.93 -2.21
N ALA A 11 -10.85 -26.99 -2.33
CA ALA A 11 -10.12 -26.39 -1.20
C ALA A 11 -9.96 -24.88 -1.38
N VAL A 12 -9.66 -24.18 -0.28
CA VAL A 12 -9.41 -22.74 -0.25
C VAL A 12 -8.02 -22.45 0.31
N LEU A 13 -7.33 -21.49 -0.31
CA LEU A 13 -6.07 -20.97 0.21
C LEU A 13 -6.24 -19.50 0.56
N LEU A 14 -6.25 -19.19 1.86
CA LEU A 14 -6.28 -17.83 2.37
C LEU A 14 -4.86 -17.26 2.39
N VAL A 15 -4.63 -16.20 1.62
CA VAL A 15 -3.29 -15.62 1.45
C VAL A 15 -3.13 -14.34 2.26
N GLY A 16 -2.43 -14.42 3.39
CA GLY A 16 -2.02 -13.27 4.17
C GLY A 16 -0.73 -12.62 3.64
N HIS A 17 -0.44 -11.40 4.07
CA HIS A 17 0.87 -10.79 3.79
C HIS A 17 2.00 -11.49 4.56
N GLY A 18 1.73 -11.87 5.81
CA GLY A 18 2.69 -12.45 6.74
C GLY A 18 3.41 -11.39 7.56
N SER A 19 3.88 -11.80 8.74
CA SER A 19 4.42 -10.90 9.76
C SER A 19 5.49 -11.60 10.58
N ARG A 20 6.52 -10.85 10.98
CA ARG A 20 7.50 -11.31 11.98
C ARG A 20 6.87 -11.53 13.36
N ARG A 21 5.68 -10.96 13.62
CA ARG A 21 4.95 -11.12 14.88
C ARG A 21 4.00 -12.30 14.76
N GLU A 22 4.26 -13.37 15.52
CA GLU A 22 3.46 -14.59 15.45
C GLU A 22 1.98 -14.38 15.77
N LYS A 23 1.65 -13.45 16.67
CA LYS A 23 0.27 -13.06 16.97
C LYS A 23 -0.50 -12.60 15.72
N SER A 24 0.15 -11.91 14.79
CA SER A 24 -0.49 -11.48 13.53
C SER A 24 -0.74 -12.66 12.59
N ASN A 25 0.15 -13.65 12.56
CA ASN A 25 -0.05 -14.87 11.77
C ASN A 25 -1.16 -15.74 12.38
N GLU A 26 -1.25 -15.80 13.71
CA GLU A 26 -2.35 -16.47 14.42
C GLU A 26 -3.73 -15.90 14.08
N GLN A 27 -3.85 -14.58 13.88
CA GLN A 27 -5.09 -13.95 13.41
C GLN A 27 -5.48 -14.42 12.01
N VAL A 28 -4.53 -14.58 11.10
CA VAL A 28 -4.78 -15.12 9.75
C VAL A 28 -5.25 -16.56 9.83
N ARG A 29 -4.62 -17.39 10.67
CA ARG A 29 -5.03 -18.78 10.88
C ARG A 29 -6.41 -18.89 11.55
N THR A 30 -6.75 -17.96 12.44
CA THR A 30 -8.09 -17.87 13.04
C THR A 30 -9.13 -17.60 11.96
N LEU A 31 -8.92 -16.58 11.13
CA LEU A 31 -9.81 -16.29 9.99
C LEU A 31 -9.91 -17.44 9.00
N ALA A 32 -8.82 -18.20 8.78
CA ALA A 32 -8.84 -19.39 7.94
C ALA A 32 -9.75 -20.48 8.54
N ALA A 33 -9.63 -20.75 9.84
CA ALA A 33 -10.47 -21.72 10.55
C ALA A 33 -11.95 -21.31 10.59
N ASP A 34 -12.22 -20.02 10.78
CA ASP A 34 -13.59 -19.50 10.76
C ASP A 34 -14.20 -19.58 9.36
N LEU A 35 -13.40 -19.32 8.31
CA LEU A 35 -13.80 -19.49 6.93
C LEU A 35 -14.04 -20.97 6.57
N GLU A 36 -13.23 -21.89 7.11
CA GLU A 36 -13.43 -23.34 6.95
C GLU A 36 -14.75 -23.78 7.56
N ALA A 37 -15.04 -23.31 8.77
CA ALA A 37 -16.31 -23.61 9.45
C ALA A 37 -17.53 -23.06 8.69
N GLU A 38 -17.43 -21.87 8.10
CA GLU A 38 -18.53 -21.25 7.36
C GLU A 38 -18.74 -21.85 5.97
N LEU A 39 -17.67 -22.30 5.31
CA LEU A 39 -17.75 -22.89 3.97
C LEU A 39 -17.98 -24.41 3.98
N ASP A 40 -17.71 -25.10 5.09
CA ASP A 40 -17.63 -26.56 5.16
C ASP A 40 -16.66 -27.13 4.12
N LEU A 41 -15.51 -26.45 3.94
CA LEU A 41 -14.45 -26.79 2.99
C LEU A 41 -13.07 -26.63 3.64
N PRO A 42 -12.07 -27.44 3.28
CA PRO A 42 -10.69 -27.26 3.77
C PRO A 42 -10.15 -25.87 3.41
N VAL A 43 -9.67 -25.12 4.42
CA VAL A 43 -9.03 -23.81 4.24
C VAL A 43 -7.64 -23.83 4.87
N ASP A 44 -6.61 -23.64 4.04
CA ASP A 44 -5.24 -23.44 4.51
C ASP A 44 -4.83 -21.96 4.44
N ALA A 45 -3.92 -21.57 5.32
CA ALA A 45 -3.30 -20.25 5.31
C ALA A 45 -1.91 -20.30 4.65
N ALA A 46 -1.63 -19.36 3.76
CA ALA A 46 -0.30 -19.13 3.21
C ALA A 46 0.06 -17.64 3.26
N TYR A 47 1.35 -17.37 3.12
CA TYR A 47 1.87 -16.02 3.29
C TYR A 47 2.70 -15.58 2.08
N LEU A 48 2.54 -14.31 1.72
CA LEU A 48 3.37 -13.64 0.72
C LEU A 48 4.83 -13.60 1.18
N GLU A 49 5.07 -13.18 2.42
CA GLU A 49 6.39 -12.93 2.98
C GLU A 49 6.43 -13.23 4.48
N LEU A 50 7.62 -13.27 5.08
CA LEU A 50 7.88 -13.24 6.53
C LEU A 50 7.30 -14.39 7.37
N ALA A 51 6.52 -15.29 6.78
CA ALA A 51 5.89 -16.42 7.45
C ALA A 51 5.74 -17.62 6.50
N ASP A 52 5.58 -18.80 7.09
CA ASP A 52 5.42 -20.08 6.40
C ASP A 52 3.98 -20.61 6.53
N PRO A 53 3.47 -21.33 5.51
CA PRO A 53 4.14 -21.66 4.25
C PRO A 53 4.06 -20.52 3.19
N PRO A 54 5.01 -20.47 2.23
CA PRO A 54 4.87 -19.66 1.01
C PRO A 54 3.65 -20.08 0.20
N ILE A 55 3.09 -19.15 -0.57
CA ILE A 55 1.98 -19.43 -1.50
C ILE A 55 2.31 -20.61 -2.44
N GLY A 56 3.50 -20.63 -3.03
CA GLY A 56 3.90 -21.68 -3.97
C GLY A 56 3.93 -23.08 -3.32
N GLU A 57 4.54 -23.20 -2.16
CA GLU A 57 4.65 -24.47 -1.42
C GLU A 57 3.29 -24.94 -0.88
N ALA A 58 2.45 -24.00 -0.42
CA ALA A 58 1.10 -24.33 0.01
C ALA A 58 0.26 -24.89 -1.15
N ILE A 59 0.35 -24.28 -2.34
CA ILE A 59 -0.33 -24.81 -3.53
C ILE A 59 0.24 -26.19 -3.92
N GLU A 60 1.56 -26.37 -3.89
CA GLU A 60 2.18 -27.67 -4.20
C GLU A 60 1.77 -28.77 -3.21
N THR A 61 1.53 -28.41 -1.95
CA THR A 61 1.05 -29.33 -0.91
C THR A 61 -0.42 -29.70 -1.10
N LEU A 62 -1.26 -28.74 -1.50
CA LEU A 62 -2.70 -28.93 -1.71
C LEU A 62 -3.05 -29.57 -3.05
N ALA A 63 -2.21 -29.39 -4.08
CA ALA A 63 -2.49 -29.84 -5.44
C ALA A 63 -2.79 -31.35 -5.56
N PRO A 64 -2.15 -32.27 -4.80
CA PRO A 64 -2.50 -33.70 -4.83
C PRO A 64 -3.81 -34.04 -4.10
N ALA A 65 -4.33 -33.13 -3.27
CA ALA A 65 -5.44 -33.38 -2.36
C ALA A 65 -6.79 -32.78 -2.82
N CYS A 66 -6.79 -31.94 -3.86
CA CYS A 66 -8.00 -31.31 -4.40
C CYS A 66 -7.96 -31.20 -5.94
N ARG A 67 -9.11 -30.98 -6.58
CA ARG A 67 -9.22 -30.70 -8.03
C ARG A 67 -9.49 -29.24 -8.34
N THR A 68 -10.07 -28.54 -7.38
CA THR A 68 -10.38 -27.11 -7.46
C THR A 68 -9.77 -26.41 -6.25
N LEU A 69 -8.96 -25.38 -6.52
CA LEU A 69 -8.38 -24.54 -5.47
C LEU A 69 -8.84 -23.09 -5.67
N THR A 70 -9.45 -22.49 -4.65
CA THR A 70 -9.75 -21.04 -4.67
C THR A 70 -8.75 -20.29 -3.80
N VAL A 71 -7.95 -19.42 -4.42
CA VAL A 71 -7.00 -18.55 -3.73
C VAL A 71 -7.68 -17.23 -3.39
N VAL A 72 -7.79 -16.89 -2.11
CA VAL A 72 -8.44 -15.68 -1.61
C VAL A 72 -7.42 -14.78 -0.89
N PRO A 73 -7.10 -13.59 -1.41
CA PRO A 73 -6.19 -12.66 -0.74
C PRO A 73 -6.82 -12.02 0.50
N LEU A 74 -6.20 -12.23 1.66
CA LEU A 74 -6.48 -11.47 2.89
C LEU A 74 -5.71 -10.15 2.86
N SER A 75 -6.14 -9.26 1.96
CA SER A 75 -5.64 -7.88 1.86
C SER A 75 -6.81 -6.90 1.93
N LEU A 76 -6.60 -5.78 2.62
CA LEU A 76 -7.61 -4.73 2.73
C LEU A 76 -7.87 -4.04 1.40
N PHE A 77 -6.82 -3.75 0.63
CA PHE A 77 -6.92 -3.10 -0.68
C PHE A 77 -6.01 -3.74 -1.72
N GLY A 78 -6.32 -3.46 -3.00
CA GLY A 78 -5.55 -3.93 -4.14
C GLY A 78 -4.30 -3.09 -4.36
N ALA A 79 -3.16 -3.55 -3.84
CA ALA A 79 -1.83 -2.98 -4.11
C ALA A 79 -0.95 -3.98 -4.89
N SER A 80 0.34 -3.68 -5.06
CA SER A 80 1.29 -4.46 -5.86
C SER A 80 1.26 -5.96 -5.57
N HIS A 81 1.15 -6.37 -4.31
CA HIS A 81 1.14 -7.79 -3.93
C HIS A 81 -0.08 -8.55 -4.46
N VAL A 82 -1.28 -7.98 -4.32
CA VAL A 82 -2.53 -8.56 -4.82
C VAL A 82 -2.61 -8.43 -6.35
N LYS A 83 -2.04 -7.37 -6.92
CA LYS A 83 -2.12 -7.08 -8.35
C LYS A 83 -1.08 -7.85 -9.18
N ASN A 84 0.06 -8.23 -8.60
CA ASN A 84 1.18 -8.85 -9.33
C ASN A 84 1.69 -10.15 -8.68
N ASP A 85 2.02 -10.14 -7.38
CA ASP A 85 2.76 -11.24 -6.75
C ASP A 85 1.91 -12.50 -6.56
N VAL A 86 0.69 -12.38 -6.00
CA VAL A 86 -0.23 -13.52 -5.89
C VAL A 86 -0.64 -14.04 -7.28
N PRO A 87 -1.01 -13.19 -8.27
CA PRO A 87 -1.27 -13.65 -9.63
C PRO A 87 -0.10 -14.37 -10.28
N LEU A 88 1.16 -13.97 -10.02
CA LEU A 88 2.34 -14.65 -10.54
C LEU A 88 2.50 -16.05 -9.93
N ALA A 89 2.30 -16.19 -8.62
CA ALA A 89 2.32 -17.49 -7.94
C ALA A 89 1.22 -18.42 -8.49
N VAL A 90 0.00 -17.90 -8.66
CA VAL A 90 -1.13 -18.63 -9.24
C VAL A 90 -0.87 -19.04 -10.68
N GLN A 91 -0.31 -18.15 -11.53
CA GLN A 91 0.04 -18.50 -12.91
C GLN A 91 1.13 -19.57 -12.98
N THR A 92 2.12 -19.50 -12.09
CA THR A 92 3.17 -20.52 -11.99
C THR A 92 2.59 -21.87 -11.61
N ALA A 93 1.68 -21.91 -10.63
CA ALA A 93 1.01 -23.14 -10.23
C ALA A 93 0.13 -23.72 -11.35
N ARG A 94 -0.64 -22.88 -12.05
CA ARG A 94 -1.45 -23.30 -13.23
C ARG A 94 -0.59 -23.94 -14.32
N ALA A 95 0.64 -23.46 -14.51
CA ALA A 95 1.57 -24.03 -15.50
C ALA A 95 2.23 -25.35 -15.04
N ARG A 96 2.22 -25.65 -13.74
CA ARG A 96 2.80 -26.88 -13.17
C ARG A 96 1.78 -27.99 -12.94
N HIS A 97 0.51 -27.63 -12.76
CA HIS A 97 -0.57 -28.56 -12.40
C HIS A 97 -1.72 -28.46 -13.39
N ASP A 98 -1.65 -29.21 -14.50
CA ASP A 98 -2.67 -29.21 -15.56
C ASP A 98 -4.04 -29.76 -15.08
N ASP A 99 -4.02 -30.63 -14.07
CA ASP A 99 -5.23 -31.27 -13.51
C ASP A 99 -5.92 -30.45 -12.41
N LEU A 100 -5.34 -29.30 -12.01
CA LEU A 100 -5.83 -28.45 -10.93
C LEU A 100 -6.49 -27.18 -11.48
N THR A 101 -7.79 -27.01 -11.19
CA THR A 101 -8.50 -25.76 -11.51
C THR A 101 -8.26 -24.74 -10.42
N ILE A 102 -7.52 -23.66 -10.70
CA ILE A 102 -7.25 -22.61 -9.72
C ILE A 102 -8.11 -21.37 -10.00
N HIS A 103 -8.99 -21.02 -9.06
CA HIS A 103 -9.72 -19.76 -9.00
C HIS A 103 -8.95 -18.70 -8.21
N TYR A 104 -9.05 -17.44 -8.61
CA TYR A 104 -8.40 -16.32 -7.91
C TYR A 104 -9.45 -15.28 -7.53
N GLY A 105 -9.63 -15.08 -6.23
CA GLY A 105 -10.55 -14.10 -5.67
C GLY A 105 -9.95 -12.69 -5.60
N SER A 106 -10.82 -11.70 -5.47
CA SER A 106 -10.40 -10.33 -5.16
C SER A 106 -10.07 -10.17 -3.68
N HIS A 107 -9.36 -9.10 -3.36
CA HIS A 107 -9.09 -8.65 -1.98
C HIS A 107 -10.37 -8.17 -1.28
N LEU A 108 -10.32 -7.92 0.03
CA LEU A 108 -11.48 -7.49 0.83
C LEU A 108 -12.11 -6.22 0.26
N GLY A 109 -11.30 -5.21 -0.03
CA GLY A 109 -11.72 -3.99 -0.71
C GLY A 109 -12.75 -3.19 0.08
N VAL A 110 -13.58 -2.45 -0.64
CA VAL A 110 -14.70 -1.72 -0.06
C VAL A 110 -15.94 -2.62 -0.05
N HIS A 111 -16.42 -2.97 1.14
CA HIS A 111 -17.55 -3.88 1.32
C HIS A 111 -18.54 -3.35 2.37
N PRO A 112 -19.86 -3.50 2.18
CA PRO A 112 -20.87 -3.06 3.15
C PRO A 112 -20.63 -3.59 4.57
N SER A 113 -20.30 -4.87 4.72
CA SER A 113 -20.02 -5.47 6.04
C SER A 113 -18.83 -4.79 6.76
N LEU A 114 -17.84 -4.29 6.01
CA LEU A 114 -16.70 -3.57 6.59
C LEU A 114 -17.08 -2.14 6.97
N VAL A 115 -17.98 -1.50 6.21
CA VAL A 115 -18.53 -0.17 6.56
C VAL A 115 -19.38 -0.25 7.83
N ASP A 116 -20.15 -1.34 8.01
CA ASP A 116 -20.91 -1.59 9.24
C ASP A 116 -20.00 -1.93 10.41
N LEU A 117 -18.95 -2.74 10.19
CA LEU A 117 -17.93 -2.99 11.20
C LEU A 117 -17.26 -1.70 11.67
N LEU A 118 -16.89 -0.81 10.74
CA LEU A 118 -16.36 0.49 11.08
C LEU A 118 -17.34 1.35 11.89
N ASP A 119 -18.66 1.26 11.62
CA ASP A 119 -19.65 1.97 12.45
C ASP A 119 -19.58 1.53 13.89
N ASP A 120 -19.54 0.21 14.11
CA ASP A 120 -19.51 -0.36 15.46
C ASP A 120 -18.22 0.03 16.19
N ARG A 121 -17.10 0.10 15.48
CA ARG A 121 -15.85 0.61 16.04
C ARG A 121 -15.99 2.07 16.46
N VAL A 122 -16.68 2.91 15.67
CA VAL A 122 -16.96 4.30 16.05
C VAL A 122 -17.89 4.37 17.25
N ARG A 123 -19.00 3.62 17.24
CA ARG A 123 -19.99 3.62 18.34
C ARG A 123 -19.39 3.18 19.68
N ALA A 124 -18.45 2.25 19.66
CA ALA A 124 -17.74 1.84 20.86
C ALA A 124 -16.97 3.03 21.47
N VAL A 125 -16.26 3.81 20.63
CA VAL A 125 -15.52 5.00 21.08
C VAL A 125 -16.47 6.10 21.53
N GLU A 126 -17.58 6.32 20.83
CA GLU A 126 -18.60 7.31 21.25
C GLU A 126 -19.15 6.99 22.64
N ALA A 127 -19.42 5.72 22.93
CA ALA A 127 -19.87 5.28 24.24
C ALA A 127 -18.80 5.51 25.32
N ASP A 128 -17.52 5.27 25.01
CA ASP A 128 -16.40 5.50 25.92
C ASP A 128 -16.16 6.99 26.19
N LEU A 129 -16.34 7.84 25.18
CA LEU A 129 -16.24 9.31 25.29
C LEU A 129 -17.50 9.95 25.90
N GLY A 130 -18.63 9.22 25.92
CA GLY A 130 -19.90 9.72 26.42
C GLY A 130 -20.58 10.74 25.49
N VAL A 131 -20.36 10.61 24.18
CA VAL A 131 -20.97 11.46 23.14
C VAL A 131 -22.01 10.70 22.33
N ASP A 132 -23.01 11.41 21.81
CA ASP A 132 -24.02 10.87 20.92
C ASP A 132 -24.02 11.68 19.62
N ARG A 133 -23.61 11.06 18.51
CA ARG A 133 -23.56 11.73 17.19
C ARG A 133 -24.89 12.33 16.71
N THR A 134 -26.02 11.97 17.33
CA THR A 134 -27.33 12.57 17.01
C THR A 134 -27.58 13.89 17.74
N GLU A 135 -26.82 14.16 18.80
CA GLU A 135 -26.90 15.37 19.63
C GLU A 135 -25.63 16.22 19.58
N ASP A 136 -24.48 15.60 19.32
CA ASP A 136 -23.12 16.17 19.34
C ASP A 136 -22.48 16.15 17.94
N ASP A 137 -21.62 17.12 17.64
CA ASP A 137 -20.86 17.17 16.39
C ASP A 137 -19.68 16.16 16.46
N VAL A 138 -19.89 14.94 15.96
CA VAL A 138 -18.86 13.90 15.93
C VAL A 138 -18.19 13.80 14.56
N ALA A 139 -16.87 14.00 14.54
CA ALA A 139 -16.03 13.82 13.36
C ALA A 139 -15.29 12.47 13.41
N VAL A 140 -15.21 11.76 12.28
CA VAL A 140 -14.49 10.48 12.17
C VAL A 140 -13.29 10.61 11.24
N VAL A 141 -12.18 9.98 11.61
CA VAL A 141 -10.99 9.85 10.77
C VAL A 141 -10.69 8.37 10.54
N VAL A 142 -10.89 7.88 9.32
CA VAL A 142 -10.50 6.52 8.91
C VAL A 142 -9.01 6.54 8.55
N CYS A 143 -8.18 5.93 9.39
CA CYS A 143 -6.74 5.94 9.22
C CYS A 143 -6.23 4.61 8.64
N ALA A 144 -5.73 4.64 7.41
CA ALA A 144 -5.14 3.48 6.74
C ALA A 144 -3.59 3.55 6.71
N ARG A 145 -2.95 2.47 6.26
CA ARG A 145 -1.48 2.43 6.11
C ARG A 145 -0.96 3.44 5.07
N GLY A 146 -1.70 3.61 3.98
CA GLY A 146 -1.24 4.28 2.76
C GLY A 146 -0.49 3.34 1.81
N SER A 147 -0.55 3.65 0.51
CA SER A 147 0.06 2.87 -0.56
C SER A 147 0.70 3.77 -1.62
N SER A 148 1.68 3.22 -2.35
CA SER A 148 2.17 3.83 -3.59
C SER A 148 1.23 3.59 -4.78
N ASP A 149 0.21 2.75 -4.60
CA ASP A 149 -0.83 2.50 -5.57
C ASP A 149 -2.01 3.47 -5.36
N PRO A 150 -2.33 4.33 -6.34
CA PRO A 150 -3.36 5.35 -6.21
C PRO A 150 -4.77 4.75 -6.07
N ASP A 151 -5.06 3.58 -6.66
CA ASP A 151 -6.39 2.94 -6.50
C ASP A 151 -6.61 2.55 -5.04
N SER A 152 -5.57 2.00 -4.41
CA SER A 152 -5.63 1.60 -3.00
C SER A 152 -5.88 2.79 -2.07
N ASN A 153 -5.35 3.97 -2.40
CA ASN A 153 -5.60 5.18 -1.62
C ASN A 153 -7.01 5.73 -1.90
N ALA A 154 -7.45 5.70 -3.16
CA ALA A 154 -8.80 6.11 -3.55
C ALA A 154 -9.89 5.26 -2.87
N ASP A 155 -9.66 3.96 -2.71
CA ASP A 155 -10.59 3.07 -2.00
C ASP A 155 -10.78 3.47 -0.52
N VAL A 156 -9.74 4.03 0.13
CA VAL A 156 -9.86 4.54 1.51
C VAL A 156 -10.76 5.77 1.54
N HIS A 157 -10.61 6.69 0.59
CA HIS A 157 -11.51 7.84 0.45
C HIS A 157 -12.94 7.42 0.13
N LYS A 158 -13.12 6.41 -0.74
CA LYS A 158 -14.44 5.84 -1.03
C LYS A 158 -15.06 5.21 0.21
N LEU A 159 -14.28 4.47 0.99
CA LEU A 159 -14.72 3.85 2.24
C LEU A 159 -15.14 4.91 3.27
N ALA A 160 -14.32 5.94 3.46
CA ALA A 160 -14.66 7.08 4.32
C ALA A 160 -15.94 7.78 3.86
N ARG A 161 -16.13 7.97 2.55
CA ARG A 161 -17.37 8.55 2.03
C ARG A 161 -18.58 7.65 2.28
N LEU A 162 -18.47 6.34 2.06
CA LEU A 162 -19.57 5.41 2.34
C LEU A 162 -19.88 5.30 3.83
N LEU A 163 -18.87 5.45 4.70
CA LEU A 163 -19.05 5.54 6.15
C LEU A 163 -19.80 6.81 6.55
N TYR A 164 -19.63 7.91 5.83
CA TYR A 164 -20.39 9.13 6.06
C TYR A 164 -21.85 9.01 5.62
N GLU A 165 -22.08 8.46 4.42
CA GLU A 165 -23.40 8.45 3.79
C GLU A 165 -24.41 7.62 4.59
N GLY A 166 -25.50 8.26 5.01
CA GLY A 166 -26.59 7.62 5.75
C GLY A 166 -26.38 7.51 7.26
N ARG A 167 -25.37 8.20 7.82
CA ARG A 167 -25.09 8.27 9.25
C ARG A 167 -24.96 9.74 9.70
N GLU A 168 -25.20 9.99 10.97
CA GLU A 168 -25.29 11.36 11.54
C GLU A 168 -23.93 11.88 11.99
N PHE A 169 -22.89 11.69 11.17
CA PHE A 169 -21.58 12.29 11.44
C PHE A 169 -21.54 13.73 10.94
N ASP A 170 -20.85 14.62 11.67
CA ASP A 170 -20.49 15.96 11.15
C ASP A 170 -19.62 15.80 9.89
N ARG A 171 -18.62 14.91 9.98
CA ARG A 171 -17.74 14.57 8.85
C ARG A 171 -17.06 13.22 9.03
N VAL A 172 -16.64 12.64 7.91
CA VAL A 172 -15.71 11.50 7.87
C VAL A 172 -14.59 11.81 6.89
N GLU A 173 -13.34 11.74 7.37
CA GLU A 173 -12.14 11.97 6.57
C GLU A 173 -11.30 10.70 6.46
N ALA A 174 -10.63 10.53 5.32
CA ALA A 174 -9.60 9.51 5.15
C ALA A 174 -8.24 10.11 5.48
N SER A 175 -7.41 9.38 6.21
CA SER A 175 -6.03 9.72 6.50
C SER A 175 -5.12 8.52 6.42
N PHE A 176 -3.82 8.78 6.46
CA PHE A 176 -2.79 7.77 6.35
C PHE A 176 -1.76 7.90 7.46
N ILE A 177 -1.29 6.77 8.00
CA ILE A 177 -0.19 6.76 8.97
C ILE A 177 1.18 6.86 8.28
N GLY A 178 1.24 6.69 6.96
CA GLY A 178 2.47 6.84 6.18
C GLY A 178 2.26 6.61 4.67
N VAL A 179 3.36 6.54 3.92
CA VAL A 179 3.45 6.30 2.45
C VAL A 179 2.84 7.39 1.58
N THR A 180 1.68 7.94 1.95
CA THR A 180 0.93 8.95 1.20
C THR A 180 0.27 9.96 2.16
N SER A 181 -0.33 11.00 1.60
CA SER A 181 -0.95 12.10 2.34
C SER A 181 -2.47 12.16 2.04
N PRO A 182 -3.28 12.76 2.93
CA PRO A 182 -2.90 13.48 4.16
C PRO A 182 -2.50 12.56 5.31
N LEU A 183 -1.52 12.98 6.11
CA LEU A 183 -1.11 12.21 7.29
C LEU A 183 -2.16 12.33 8.41
N LEU A 184 -2.20 11.35 9.32
CA LEU A 184 -3.14 11.34 10.45
C LEU A 184 -3.10 12.65 11.25
N ASP A 185 -1.91 13.08 11.65
CA ASP A 185 -1.67 14.30 12.42
C ASP A 185 -2.21 15.56 11.71
N GLU A 186 -1.85 15.74 10.43
CA GLU A 186 -2.34 16.83 9.58
C GLU A 186 -3.87 16.82 9.44
N THR A 187 -4.45 15.62 9.35
CA THR A 187 -5.89 15.42 9.23
C THR A 187 -6.59 15.80 10.53
N LEU A 188 -6.08 15.36 11.68
CA LEU A 188 -6.63 15.71 13.00
C LEU A 188 -6.60 17.23 13.22
N HIS A 189 -5.46 17.89 12.96
CA HIS A 189 -5.36 19.35 13.00
C HIS A 189 -6.31 20.08 12.05
N THR A 190 -6.64 19.46 10.91
CA THR A 190 -7.57 20.05 9.95
C THR A 190 -9.01 19.82 10.38
N VAL A 191 -9.31 18.65 10.94
CA VAL A 191 -10.63 18.28 11.44
C VAL A 191 -11.04 19.17 12.61
N THR A 192 -10.13 19.42 13.54
CA THR A 192 -10.45 20.18 14.77
C THR A 192 -10.71 21.66 14.55
N LYS A 193 -10.36 22.21 13.37
CA LYS A 193 -10.70 23.59 13.00
C LYS A 193 -12.21 23.84 12.89
N SER A 194 -13.02 22.81 12.63
CA SER A 194 -14.48 22.94 12.69
C SER A 194 -15.04 22.91 14.12
N ARG A 195 -14.20 22.62 15.12
CA ARG A 195 -14.55 22.47 16.54
C ARG A 195 -15.67 21.46 16.79
N PRO A 196 -15.51 20.20 16.34
CA PRO A 196 -16.43 19.13 16.72
C PRO A 196 -16.36 18.90 18.24
N ASP A 197 -17.43 18.36 18.81
CA ASP A 197 -17.47 17.93 20.21
C ASP A 197 -16.56 16.72 20.44
N ALA A 198 -16.47 15.81 19.44
CA ALA A 198 -15.57 14.67 19.47
C ALA A 198 -14.92 14.33 18.12
N VAL A 199 -13.73 13.74 18.17
CA VAL A 199 -13.02 13.14 17.05
C VAL A 199 -12.72 11.67 17.33
N VAL A 200 -13.27 10.80 16.49
CA VAL A 200 -13.04 9.35 16.57
C VAL A 200 -12.12 8.90 15.45
N VAL A 201 -10.97 8.33 15.81
CA VAL A 201 -10.02 7.76 14.84
C VAL A 201 -10.26 6.26 14.72
N VAL A 202 -10.45 5.75 13.51
CA VAL A 202 -10.66 4.32 13.29
C VAL A 202 -9.49 3.75 12.47
N PRO A 203 -8.65 2.88 13.07
CA PRO A 203 -7.59 2.21 12.34
C PRO A 203 -8.17 1.21 11.34
N TYR A 204 -8.00 1.46 10.04
CA TYR A 204 -8.33 0.51 9.00
C TYR A 204 -7.17 -0.48 8.80
N MET A 205 -7.04 -1.38 9.78
CA MET A 205 -5.99 -2.40 9.88
C MET A 205 -6.62 -3.74 10.28
N LEU A 206 -6.00 -4.87 9.87
CA LEU A 206 -6.46 -6.19 10.30
C LEU A 206 -6.10 -6.51 11.76
N GLY A 207 -4.95 -6.05 12.26
CA GLY A 207 -4.44 -6.43 13.58
C GLY A 207 -3.95 -5.26 14.43
N ASP A 208 -3.55 -5.56 15.67
CA ASP A 208 -3.06 -4.62 16.69
C ASP A 208 -1.54 -4.39 16.61
N GLY A 209 -1.01 -4.31 15.39
CA GLY A 209 0.41 -4.14 15.13
C GLY A 209 0.95 -2.75 15.52
N THR A 210 2.24 -2.53 15.28
CA THR A 210 2.94 -1.28 15.63
C THR A 210 2.29 -0.04 15.01
N LEU A 211 1.79 -0.14 13.78
CA LEU A 211 1.10 0.98 13.13
C LEU A 211 -0.23 1.29 13.80
N THR A 212 -1.00 0.26 14.15
CA THR A 212 -2.26 0.42 14.91
C THR A 212 -2.00 1.08 16.26
N GLY A 213 -0.95 0.65 16.96
CA GLY A 213 -0.52 1.27 18.21
C GLY A 213 -0.23 2.76 18.05
N ARG A 214 0.55 3.15 17.02
CA ARG A 214 0.82 4.56 16.74
C ARG A 214 -0.46 5.37 16.46
N ILE A 215 -1.41 4.81 15.71
CA ILE A 215 -2.69 5.48 15.42
C ILE A 215 -3.46 5.74 16.73
N VAL A 216 -3.53 4.72 17.58
CA VAL A 216 -4.21 4.81 18.89
C VAL A 216 -3.50 5.85 19.77
N ASP A 217 -2.19 5.73 19.95
CA ASP A 217 -1.39 6.67 20.76
C ASP A 217 -1.58 8.12 20.28
N THR A 218 -1.54 8.36 18.96
CA THR A 218 -1.76 9.70 18.38
C THR A 218 -3.15 10.25 18.64
N ALA A 219 -4.19 9.42 18.60
CA ALA A 219 -5.56 9.85 18.85
C ALA A 219 -5.82 10.12 20.33
N GLU A 220 -5.34 9.24 21.22
CA GLU A 220 -5.56 9.33 22.66
C GLU A 220 -4.79 10.48 23.32
N SER A 221 -3.65 10.89 22.76
CA SER A 221 -2.90 12.05 23.25
C SER A 221 -3.31 13.36 22.56
N PHE A 222 -4.32 13.36 21.70
CA PHE A 222 -4.63 14.53 20.87
C PHE A 222 -5.36 15.63 21.65
N ASP A 223 -6.23 15.26 22.59
CA ASP A 223 -6.97 16.21 23.42
C ASP A 223 -6.08 16.93 24.46
N ASP A 224 -4.90 16.39 24.78
CA ASP A 224 -3.86 17.09 25.54
C ASP A 224 -3.45 18.42 24.86
N GLU A 225 -3.39 18.45 23.53
CA GLU A 225 -3.08 19.65 22.75
C GLU A 225 -4.34 20.48 22.45
N TYR A 226 -5.50 19.83 22.31
CA TYR A 226 -6.79 20.46 22.00
C TYR A 226 -7.89 20.12 23.03
N PRO A 227 -7.86 20.69 24.26
CA PRO A 227 -8.73 20.28 25.37
C PRO A 227 -10.23 20.56 25.19
N TYR A 228 -10.63 21.13 24.05
CA TYR A 228 -12.02 21.44 23.71
C TYR A 228 -12.66 20.38 22.82
N VAL A 229 -11.92 19.34 22.42
CA VAL A 229 -12.40 18.22 21.60
C VAL A 229 -12.08 16.93 22.33
N ALA A 230 -13.08 16.07 22.56
CA ALA A 230 -12.83 14.71 23.05
C ALA A 230 -12.24 13.86 21.92
N ALA A 231 -11.13 13.16 22.15
CA ALA A 231 -10.49 12.34 21.12
C ALA A 231 -10.32 10.89 21.59
N GLY A 232 -10.49 9.94 20.67
CA GLY A 232 -10.30 8.52 20.96
C GLY A 232 -10.10 7.69 19.71
N ALA A 233 -9.56 6.47 19.88
CA ALA A 233 -9.37 5.52 18.79
C ALA A 233 -10.18 4.23 18.95
N GLY A 234 -10.73 3.75 17.84
CA GLY A 234 -11.42 2.48 17.78
C GLY A 234 -10.45 1.30 17.66
N ALA A 235 -10.96 0.09 17.95
CA ALA A 235 -10.22 -1.13 17.68
C ALA A 235 -10.03 -1.36 16.15
N PRO A 236 -8.96 -2.04 15.72
CA PRO A 236 -8.83 -2.48 14.33
C PRO A 236 -9.95 -3.43 13.92
N LEU A 237 -9.99 -3.83 12.64
CA LEU A 237 -11.00 -4.76 12.13
C LEU A 237 -10.95 -6.10 12.89
N GLY A 238 -9.75 -6.66 13.05
CA GLY A 238 -9.55 -7.89 13.80
C GLY A 238 -10.02 -9.13 13.03
N VAL A 239 -10.46 -10.12 13.80
CA VAL A 239 -11.01 -11.40 13.33
C VAL A 239 -12.55 -11.40 13.42
N ASP A 240 -13.18 -10.25 13.19
CA ASP A 240 -14.64 -10.10 13.28
C ASP A 240 -15.36 -10.95 12.22
N ASP A 241 -16.50 -11.55 12.57
CA ASP A 241 -17.29 -12.42 11.69
C ASP A 241 -17.62 -11.76 10.34
N ARG A 242 -17.78 -10.43 10.31
CA ARG A 242 -18.04 -9.68 9.06
C ARG A 242 -16.85 -9.68 8.11
N VAL A 243 -15.63 -9.89 8.59
CA VAL A 243 -14.46 -10.10 7.74
C VAL A 243 -14.56 -11.47 7.07
N VAL A 244 -15.03 -12.49 7.79
CA VAL A 244 -15.29 -13.83 7.26
C VAL A 244 -16.40 -13.77 6.21
N ASP A 245 -17.50 -13.05 6.46
CA ASP A 245 -18.57 -12.83 5.48
C ASP A 245 -18.02 -12.27 4.16
N VAL A 246 -17.12 -11.28 4.23
CA VAL A 246 -16.48 -10.70 3.05
C VAL A 246 -15.64 -11.75 2.34
N LEU A 247 -14.85 -12.55 3.08
CA LEU A 247 -14.02 -13.62 2.50
C LEU A 247 -14.87 -14.69 1.80
N VAL A 248 -16.00 -15.06 2.38
CA VAL A 248 -16.98 -15.97 1.77
C VAL A 248 -17.49 -15.37 0.45
N ASP A 249 -17.84 -14.09 0.42
CA ASP A 249 -18.29 -13.43 -0.81
C ASP A 249 -17.16 -13.34 -1.85
N ARG A 250 -15.91 -13.13 -1.44
CA ARG A 250 -14.73 -13.17 -2.34
C ARG A 250 -14.49 -14.57 -2.91
N TRP A 251 -14.67 -15.60 -2.09
CA TRP A 251 -14.60 -16.99 -2.53
C TRP A 251 -15.71 -17.32 -3.54
N ARG A 252 -16.97 -16.93 -3.27
CA ARG A 252 -18.10 -17.11 -4.21
C ARG A 252 -17.84 -16.38 -5.53
N ALA A 253 -17.40 -15.13 -5.47
CA ALA A 253 -17.11 -14.32 -6.65
C ALA A 253 -16.02 -14.95 -7.53
N ALA A 254 -14.94 -15.45 -6.92
CA ALA A 254 -13.82 -16.11 -7.62
C ALA A 254 -14.23 -17.28 -8.53
N ARG A 255 -15.35 -17.93 -8.18
CA ARG A 255 -15.89 -19.12 -8.84
C ARG A 255 -17.01 -18.81 -9.83
N SER A 256 -17.40 -17.55 -9.93
CA SER A 256 -18.35 -17.04 -10.91
C SER A 256 -17.61 -16.42 -12.11
N ASP A 257 -18.29 -16.25 -13.24
CA ASP A 257 -17.75 -15.51 -14.39
C ASP A 257 -17.58 -13.99 -14.13
N SER A 258 -17.93 -13.51 -12.93
CA SER A 258 -17.96 -12.08 -12.57
C SER A 258 -16.99 -11.74 -11.44
N VAL A 259 -15.70 -11.98 -11.65
CA VAL A 259 -14.68 -11.38 -10.78
C VAL A 259 -14.47 -9.92 -11.20
N GLU A 260 -15.22 -9.01 -10.58
CA GLU A 260 -15.02 -7.57 -10.75
C GLU A 260 -13.77 -7.12 -9.96
N MET A 261 -12.62 -7.20 -10.61
CA MET A 261 -11.43 -6.47 -10.17
C MET A 261 -11.47 -5.07 -10.79
N SER A 262 -10.95 -4.04 -10.12
CA SER A 262 -10.86 -2.65 -10.62
C SER A 262 -9.88 -2.46 -11.79
N CYS A 263 -9.76 -3.46 -12.66
CA CYS A 263 -8.78 -3.54 -13.74
C CYS A 263 -8.93 -2.42 -14.77
N ASP A 264 -10.10 -1.81 -14.91
CA ASP A 264 -10.35 -0.72 -15.86
C ASP A 264 -9.62 0.58 -15.52
N THR A 265 -9.19 0.77 -14.27
CA THR A 265 -8.37 1.92 -13.83
C THR A 265 -6.98 1.52 -13.34
N CYS A 266 -6.67 0.22 -13.34
CA CYS A 266 -5.43 -0.28 -12.79
C CYS A 266 -4.22 0.19 -13.62
N LYS A 267 -3.31 0.95 -13.00
CA LYS A 267 -2.10 1.48 -13.65
C LYS A 267 -1.18 0.45 -14.30
N TYR A 268 -1.32 -0.83 -13.94
CA TYR A 268 -0.57 -1.94 -14.55
C TYR A 268 -1.20 -2.48 -15.83
N LYS A 269 -2.49 -2.20 -16.09
CA LYS A 269 -3.26 -2.75 -17.22
C LYS A 269 -3.72 -1.70 -18.22
N VAL A 270 -3.94 -0.46 -17.79
CA VAL A 270 -4.39 0.64 -18.64
C VAL A 270 -3.41 1.81 -18.60
N GLU A 271 -3.41 2.63 -19.64
CA GLU A 271 -2.57 3.84 -19.69
C GLU A 271 -3.21 4.88 -18.79
N LEU A 272 -2.60 5.12 -17.63
CA LEU A 272 -3.03 6.14 -16.70
C LEU A 272 -2.02 7.29 -16.76
N SER A 273 -2.50 8.51 -17.01
CA SER A 273 -1.62 9.68 -17.12
C SER A 273 -0.82 9.89 -15.82
N GLY A 274 0.50 10.04 -15.93
CA GLY A 274 1.44 10.09 -14.81
C GLY A 274 1.97 8.73 -14.34
N TYR A 275 1.50 7.62 -14.93
CA TYR A 275 1.95 6.25 -14.64
C TYR A 275 2.24 5.45 -15.93
N GLU A 276 2.60 6.13 -17.02
CA GLU A 276 2.81 5.53 -18.34
C GLU A 276 3.95 4.48 -18.35
N GLU A 277 4.90 4.57 -17.43
CA GLU A 277 5.99 3.58 -17.26
C GLU A 277 5.54 2.26 -16.61
N ASP A 278 4.35 2.23 -15.99
CA ASP A 278 3.83 1.06 -15.25
C ASP A 278 2.90 0.15 -16.11
N GLN A 279 2.42 0.62 -17.26
CA GLN A 279 1.42 -0.09 -18.08
C GLN A 279 2.00 -1.30 -18.85
N GLY A 280 1.31 -2.45 -18.78
CA GLY A 280 1.62 -3.66 -19.56
C GLY A 280 2.98 -4.30 -19.24
N GLY A 281 3.60 -3.89 -18.12
CA GLY A 281 5.05 -3.84 -18.02
C GLY A 281 5.74 -5.12 -17.59
N ALA A 282 6.66 -5.59 -18.43
CA ALA A 282 7.75 -6.50 -18.05
C ALA A 282 8.49 -6.04 -16.77
N ARG A 283 8.43 -4.75 -16.41
CA ARG A 283 8.99 -4.18 -15.18
C ARG A 283 8.22 -4.57 -13.91
N ALA A 284 6.88 -4.64 -13.96
CA ALA A 284 6.08 -5.16 -12.84
C ALA A 284 6.36 -6.66 -12.64
N MET A 285 6.45 -7.41 -13.75
CA MET A 285 6.83 -8.82 -13.73
C MET A 285 8.26 -9.04 -13.21
N LEU A 286 9.24 -8.25 -13.67
CA LEU A 286 10.61 -8.28 -13.17
C LEU A 286 10.64 -7.93 -11.68
N ARG A 287 9.86 -6.94 -11.22
CA ARG A 287 9.78 -6.59 -9.80
C ARG A 287 9.24 -7.76 -8.97
N SER A 288 8.16 -8.41 -9.40
CA SER A 288 7.63 -9.60 -8.73
C SER A 288 8.61 -10.78 -8.73
N LEU A 289 9.37 -10.97 -9.82
CA LEU A 289 10.39 -12.02 -9.91
C LEU A 289 11.60 -11.74 -9.01
N VAL A 290 12.07 -10.49 -8.96
CA VAL A 290 13.16 -10.06 -8.07
C VAL A 290 12.71 -10.21 -6.62
N HIS A 291 11.50 -9.73 -6.31
CA HIS A 291 10.91 -9.83 -4.99
C HIS A 291 10.78 -11.29 -4.51
N GLN A 292 10.31 -12.20 -5.36
CA GLN A 292 10.31 -13.64 -5.05
C GLN A 292 11.71 -14.20 -4.81
N ALA A 293 12.70 -13.78 -5.60
CA ALA A 293 14.07 -14.27 -5.48
C ALA A 293 14.76 -13.78 -4.19
N GLU A 294 14.51 -12.53 -3.78
CA GLU A 294 15.03 -11.94 -2.54
C GLU A 294 14.44 -12.62 -1.28
N HIS A 295 13.27 -13.25 -1.38
CA HIS A 295 12.62 -13.98 -0.28
C HIS A 295 12.75 -15.50 -0.36
N ALA A 296 13.64 -16.01 -1.22
CA ALA A 296 13.96 -17.43 -1.30
C ALA A 296 14.80 -17.92 -0.10
N ASP A 297 15.56 -17.03 0.54
CA ASP A 297 16.34 -17.30 1.75
C ASP A 297 15.65 -16.65 2.97
N ARG A 298 14.89 -17.47 3.71
CA ARG A 298 14.01 -17.00 4.81
C ARG A 298 14.72 -16.91 6.16
N GLU A 299 15.96 -17.38 6.25
CA GLU A 299 16.74 -17.46 7.49
C GLU A 299 17.66 -16.25 7.71
N ASP A 300 17.94 -15.46 6.67
CA ASP A 300 18.79 -14.26 6.73
C ASP A 300 18.20 -13.12 5.90
N VAL A 301 17.13 -12.50 6.41
CA VAL A 301 16.70 -11.18 5.92
C VAL A 301 17.66 -10.16 6.51
N GLY A 302 18.85 -10.04 5.93
CA GLY A 302 19.87 -9.09 6.37
C GLY A 302 19.33 -7.65 6.47
N ASP A 303 19.92 -6.85 7.35
CA ASP A 303 19.80 -5.38 7.41
C ASP A 303 20.47 -4.70 6.18
N ASP A 304 20.55 -5.39 5.04
CA ASP A 304 21.05 -4.84 3.78
C ASP A 304 19.97 -3.91 3.20
N PRO A 305 20.34 -2.71 2.70
CA PRO A 305 19.40 -1.67 2.36
C PRO A 305 18.35 -2.17 1.38
N HIS A 306 17.09 -2.07 1.80
CA HIS A 306 15.96 -2.57 1.06
C HIS A 306 15.74 -1.68 -0.17
N VAL A 307 15.06 -2.19 -1.22
CA VAL A 307 14.63 -1.42 -2.41
C VAL A 307 13.58 -0.31 -2.08
N HIS A 308 13.39 -0.04 -0.79
CA HIS A 308 12.59 1.03 -0.20
C HIS A 308 13.42 2.11 0.50
N ASP A 309 14.74 1.97 0.55
CA ASP A 309 15.60 3.02 1.09
C ASP A 309 15.62 4.19 0.12
N ALA A 310 15.31 5.38 0.66
CA ALA A 310 15.40 6.60 -0.10
C ALA A 310 16.87 6.81 -0.51
N PRO A 311 17.13 7.18 -1.78
CA PRO A 311 18.50 7.45 -2.21
C PRO A 311 19.09 8.56 -1.34
N GLU A 312 20.38 8.51 -1.06
CA GLU A 312 21.07 9.56 -0.30
C GLU A 312 20.79 10.94 -0.91
N LYS A 313 20.72 11.02 -2.25
CA LYS A 313 20.29 12.23 -2.97
C LYS A 313 19.19 11.99 -3.99
N HIS A 314 18.20 12.90 -4.03
CA HIS A 314 17.19 12.95 -5.08
C HIS A 314 17.38 14.20 -5.94
N VAL A 315 17.64 13.98 -7.23
CA VAL A 315 17.87 15.04 -8.22
C VAL A 315 16.65 15.15 -9.13
N ALA A 316 15.93 16.27 -9.04
CA ALA A 316 14.75 16.56 -9.84
C ALA A 316 15.10 17.52 -10.98
N VAL A 317 14.91 17.08 -12.23
CA VAL A 317 15.20 17.89 -13.43
C VAL A 317 13.89 18.32 -14.11
N CYS A 318 13.71 19.63 -14.27
CA CYS A 318 12.52 20.19 -14.93
C CYS A 318 12.50 19.83 -16.42
N THR A 319 11.39 19.27 -16.86
CA THR A 319 11.14 18.87 -18.26
C THR A 319 9.93 19.58 -18.87
N ASN A 320 9.40 20.61 -18.20
CA ASN A 320 8.33 21.42 -18.75
C ASN A 320 8.82 22.22 -19.98
N GLN A 321 7.88 22.72 -20.78
CA GLN A 321 8.09 23.29 -22.12
C GLN A 321 9.37 24.12 -22.28
N THR A 322 9.57 25.16 -21.45
CA THR A 322 10.76 26.03 -21.54
C THR A 322 12.07 25.30 -21.24
N CYS A 323 12.11 24.42 -20.24
CA CYS A 323 13.32 23.65 -19.91
C CYS A 323 13.63 22.58 -20.98
N ALA A 324 12.58 21.98 -21.57
CA ALA A 324 12.73 21.06 -22.69
C ALA A 324 13.32 21.76 -23.93
N GLU A 325 12.81 22.95 -24.27
CA GLU A 325 13.35 23.80 -25.34
C GLU A 325 14.81 24.23 -25.06
N SER A 326 15.17 24.42 -23.78
CA SER A 326 16.54 24.74 -23.34
C SER A 326 17.46 23.51 -23.18
N GLY A 327 17.03 22.31 -23.59
CA GLY A 327 17.90 21.13 -23.64
C GLY A 327 17.91 20.25 -22.39
N SER A 328 16.88 20.29 -21.53
CA SER A 328 16.82 19.47 -20.31
C SER A 328 16.92 17.95 -20.55
N ALA A 329 16.54 17.48 -21.74
CA ALA A 329 16.68 16.07 -22.11
C ALA A 329 18.15 15.61 -22.07
N ALA A 330 19.06 16.40 -22.63
CA ALA A 330 20.50 16.11 -22.62
C ALA A 330 21.08 16.19 -21.20
N VAL A 331 20.60 17.13 -20.38
CA VAL A 331 20.97 17.25 -18.96
C VAL A 331 20.57 16.00 -18.18
N ILE A 332 19.37 15.46 -18.40
CA ILE A 332 18.90 14.23 -17.74
C ILE A 332 19.75 13.04 -18.15
N GLU A 333 20.05 12.90 -19.43
CA GLU A 333 20.89 11.82 -19.93
C GLU A 333 22.31 11.89 -19.35
N GLY A 334 22.92 13.08 -19.35
CA GLY A 334 24.25 13.32 -18.78
C GLY A 334 24.31 13.01 -17.28
N LEU A 335 23.34 13.49 -16.49
CA LEU A 335 23.28 13.19 -15.05
C LEU A 335 23.06 11.70 -14.78
N ARG A 336 22.17 11.03 -15.53
CA ARG A 336 21.92 9.60 -15.36
C ARG A 336 23.12 8.75 -15.76
N GLN A 337 23.86 9.16 -16.78
CA GLN A 337 25.07 8.47 -17.20
C GLN A 337 26.17 8.67 -16.17
N GLY A 338 26.40 9.92 -15.73
CA GLY A 338 27.41 10.24 -14.73
C GLY A 338 27.19 9.53 -13.40
N VAL A 339 25.95 9.46 -12.90
CA VAL A 339 25.65 8.69 -11.67
C VAL A 339 25.91 7.20 -11.85
N ARG A 340 25.59 6.63 -13.02
CA ARG A 340 25.87 5.21 -13.30
C ARG A 340 27.35 4.88 -13.38
N ASP A 341 28.15 5.83 -13.87
CA ASP A 341 29.59 5.65 -14.06
C ASP A 341 30.39 5.96 -12.78
N ALA A 342 29.77 6.55 -11.76
CA ALA A 342 30.39 6.85 -10.48
C ALA A 342 30.30 5.64 -9.52
N GLU A 343 31.41 5.31 -8.85
CA GLU A 343 31.51 4.11 -8.00
C GLU A 343 30.77 4.26 -6.66
N ASP A 344 30.72 5.47 -6.09
CA ASP A 344 30.21 5.74 -4.73
C ASP A 344 29.07 6.79 -4.71
N CYS A 345 28.31 6.94 -5.80
CA CYS A 345 27.27 7.97 -5.94
C CYS A 345 25.85 7.38 -5.82
N ASP A 346 25.22 7.52 -4.65
CA ASP A 346 23.82 7.14 -4.44
C ASP A 346 22.85 8.30 -4.72
N ALA A 347 22.58 8.53 -6.00
CA ALA A 347 21.67 9.59 -6.44
C ALA A 347 20.59 9.10 -7.42
N ARG A 348 19.34 9.49 -7.18
CA ARG A 348 18.21 9.20 -8.10
C ARG A 348 17.91 10.41 -8.98
N ILE A 349 18.04 10.26 -10.31
CA ILE A 349 17.67 11.32 -11.27
C ILE A 349 16.23 11.14 -11.78
N THR A 350 15.34 12.07 -11.42
CA THR A 350 13.91 12.03 -11.76
C THR A 350 13.51 13.24 -12.61
N ARG A 351 12.57 13.04 -13.53
CA ARG A 351 11.98 14.12 -14.32
C ARG A 351 10.85 14.74 -13.53
N THR A 352 10.70 16.05 -13.61
CA THR A 352 9.59 16.77 -12.99
C THR A 352 8.94 17.72 -13.98
N SER A 353 7.67 18.04 -13.71
CA SER A 353 6.98 19.19 -14.28
C SER A 353 7.63 20.50 -13.82
N CYS A 354 6.98 21.63 -14.11
CA CYS A 354 7.50 22.96 -13.76
C CYS A 354 7.86 23.07 -12.27
N LEU A 355 9.06 23.57 -11.99
CA LEU A 355 9.53 23.88 -10.63
C LEU A 355 9.26 25.33 -10.21
N GLY A 356 8.40 26.06 -10.95
CA GLY A 356 8.06 27.46 -10.66
C GLY A 356 9.12 28.50 -11.04
N GLN A 357 10.22 28.08 -11.67
CA GLN A 357 11.37 28.92 -12.07
C GLN A 357 11.45 29.05 -13.61
N CYS A 358 10.31 29.34 -14.26
CA CYS A 358 10.27 29.45 -15.72
C CYS A 358 11.15 30.59 -16.21
N GLY A 359 12.00 30.31 -17.20
CA GLY A 359 12.89 31.29 -17.83
C GLY A 359 14.36 31.12 -17.48
N ASP A 360 14.67 30.43 -16.37
CA ASP A 360 16.04 30.22 -15.89
C ASP A 360 16.54 28.79 -16.10
N GLY A 361 15.85 28.01 -16.95
CA GLY A 361 16.10 26.59 -17.15
C GLY A 361 17.24 26.24 -18.13
N PRO A 362 17.67 24.97 -18.19
CA PRO A 362 17.15 23.82 -17.44
C PRO A 362 17.39 23.90 -15.93
N MET A 363 16.34 23.61 -15.17
CA MET A 363 16.37 23.64 -13.70
C MET A 363 16.65 22.25 -13.13
N VAL A 364 17.58 22.16 -12.18
CA VAL A 364 17.93 20.92 -11.47
C VAL A 364 17.92 21.19 -9.97
N ALA A 365 17.07 20.50 -9.20
CA ALA A 365 17.02 20.59 -7.75
C ALA A 365 17.62 19.32 -7.12
N VAL A 366 18.46 19.48 -6.10
CA VAL A 366 19.11 18.39 -5.37
C VAL A 366 18.63 18.40 -3.92
N TYR A 367 18.01 17.31 -3.50
CA TYR A 367 17.56 17.05 -2.13
C TYR A 367 18.38 15.92 -1.50
N PRO A 368 18.60 15.92 -0.17
CA PRO A 368 18.08 16.88 0.83
C PRO A 368 18.84 18.21 0.90
N ASP A 369 19.91 18.38 0.12
CA ASP A 369 20.82 19.54 0.18
C ASP A 369 20.16 20.91 -0.06
N GLY A 370 18.96 20.94 -0.63
CA GLY A 370 18.21 22.18 -0.86
C GLY A 370 18.84 23.06 -1.94
N VAL A 371 19.72 22.52 -2.78
CA VAL A 371 20.46 23.28 -3.81
C VAL A 371 19.73 23.20 -5.14
N TRP A 372 19.55 24.37 -5.78
CA TRP A 372 18.95 24.48 -7.09
C TRP A 372 19.96 25.04 -8.07
N TYR A 373 20.18 24.33 -9.16
CA TYR A 373 20.96 24.78 -10.29
C TYR A 373 20.03 25.28 -11.40
N GLY A 374 20.41 26.41 -12.01
CA GLY A 374 19.71 27.03 -13.13
C GLY A 374 20.61 27.14 -14.35
N GLY A 375 20.02 27.17 -15.54
CA GLY A 375 20.74 27.25 -16.81
C GLY A 375 21.65 26.05 -17.08
N VAL A 376 21.37 24.89 -16.49
CA VAL A 376 22.26 23.71 -16.56
C VAL A 376 22.35 23.19 -17.98
N THR A 377 23.56 23.02 -18.49
CA THR A 377 23.81 22.43 -19.81
C THR A 377 24.29 20.99 -19.70
N ALA A 378 24.36 20.28 -20.82
CA ALA A 378 24.90 18.91 -20.85
C ALA A 378 26.37 18.86 -20.38
N ASP A 379 27.17 19.90 -20.67
CA ASP A 379 28.57 19.95 -20.26
C ASP A 379 28.74 20.14 -18.74
N ASP A 380 27.70 20.60 -18.05
CA ASP A 380 27.71 20.82 -16.60
C ASP A 380 27.46 19.53 -15.80
N THR A 381 26.89 18.49 -16.42
CA THR A 381 26.40 17.30 -15.70
C THR A 381 27.51 16.54 -15.01
N ASP A 382 28.65 16.36 -15.68
CA ASP A 382 29.81 15.66 -15.13
C ASP A 382 30.33 16.36 -13.87
N ARG A 383 30.29 17.70 -13.87
CA ARG A 383 30.74 18.51 -12.74
C ARG A 383 29.75 18.46 -11.57
N ILE A 384 28.44 18.46 -11.86
CA ILE A 384 27.40 18.29 -10.83
C ILE A 384 27.54 16.91 -10.17
N VAL A 385 27.72 15.85 -10.96
CA VAL A 385 27.89 14.49 -10.43
C VAL A 385 29.17 14.37 -9.61
N SER A 386 30.34 14.66 -10.21
CA SER A 386 31.64 14.42 -9.58
C SER A 386 31.98 15.35 -8.42
N SER A 387 31.33 16.52 -8.34
CA SER A 387 31.56 17.48 -7.24
C SER A 387 30.45 17.39 -6.20
N HIS A 388 29.19 17.55 -6.62
CA HIS A 388 28.10 17.71 -5.67
C HIS A 388 27.50 16.38 -5.23
N LEU A 389 27.21 15.48 -6.17
CA LEU A 389 26.58 14.20 -5.82
C LEU A 389 27.57 13.23 -5.18
N ASP A 390 28.83 13.20 -5.65
CA ASP A 390 29.88 12.30 -5.17
C ASP A 390 30.64 12.83 -3.93
N ARG A 391 30.75 14.16 -3.76
CA ARG A 391 31.68 14.76 -2.76
C ARG A 391 31.08 15.86 -1.91
N ASP A 392 29.77 16.06 -1.94
CA ASP A 392 29.07 17.12 -1.21
C ASP A 392 29.59 18.54 -1.46
N ARG A 393 30.17 18.80 -2.64
CA ARG A 393 30.70 20.11 -3.02
C ARG A 393 29.83 20.74 -4.09
N ILE A 394 29.01 21.71 -3.68
CA ILE A 394 28.12 22.45 -4.58
C ILE A 394 28.89 23.15 -5.70
N VAL A 395 28.30 23.18 -6.89
CA VAL A 395 28.87 23.87 -8.06
C VAL A 395 28.40 25.33 -8.03
N SER A 396 29.06 26.16 -7.22
CA SER A 396 28.61 27.52 -6.87
C SER A 396 28.29 28.44 -8.06
N GLU A 397 28.93 28.22 -9.21
CA GLU A 397 28.71 29.00 -10.44
C GLU A 397 27.35 28.75 -11.10
N LEU A 398 26.75 27.58 -10.84
CA LEU A 398 25.47 27.16 -11.42
C LEU A 398 24.31 27.35 -10.43
N VAL A 399 24.61 27.70 -9.17
CA VAL A 399 23.59 27.80 -8.11
C VAL A 399 22.66 28.96 -8.43
N HIS A 400 21.40 28.63 -8.68
CA HIS A 400 20.29 29.56 -8.86
C HIS A 400 19.73 30.01 -7.52
N GLN A 401 19.55 29.07 -6.60
CA GLN A 401 19.12 29.33 -5.22
C GLN A 401 19.49 28.18 -4.30
N THR A 402 19.56 28.46 -3.00
CA THR A 402 19.65 27.47 -1.92
C THR A 402 18.46 27.69 -1.00
N LEU A 403 17.75 26.62 -0.63
CA LEU A 403 16.66 26.65 0.33
C LEU A 403 17.15 26.71 1.78
#